data_AF-A0AAW1ME35-F1
#
_entry.id   AF-A0AAW1ME35-F1
#
_cell.length_a   1.000
_cell.length_b   1.000
_cell.length_c   1.000
_cell.angle_alpha   90.00
_cell.angle_beta   90.00
_cell.angle_gamma   90.00
#
_symmetry.space_group_name_H-M   'P 1'
#
loop_
_entity.id
_entity.type
_entity.pdbx_description
1 polymer ?
#
loop_
_entity_poly.entity_id
_entity_poly.type
_entity_poly.pdbx_seq_one_letter_code
_entity_poly.pdbx_strand_id
1 'polypeptide(L)'
;MFGGAFCVKWKPDFEPYVVVTSNVTKYDTRFIGFGWNKVSHIMELKAQGYEFIVLPDVFIIHKAHAPSNDILKFRRSSIYRMCLQKLKEEFVVMLQKKYGKFNT
;
A
#
# COMPACT_ATOMS: atom_id res chain seq x y z
N MET A 1 19.09 13.87 21.44
CA MET A 1 18.00 12.92 21.76
C MET A 1 17.32 12.61 20.45
N PHE A 2 17.35 11.35 20.01
CA PHE A 2 16.50 10.94 18.89
C PHE A 2 15.03 11.03 19.33
N GLY A 3 14.15 11.52 18.45
CA GLY A 3 12.76 11.81 18.80
C GLY A 3 12.00 10.55 19.21
N GLY A 4 10.99 10.65 20.07
CA GLY A 4 10.12 9.52 20.39
C GLY A 4 9.31 9.04 19.17
N ALA A 5 8.79 7.82 19.24
CA ALA A 5 7.85 7.30 18.24
C ALA A 5 6.63 8.21 18.13
N PHE A 6 6.12 8.43 16.91
CA PHE A 6 5.02 9.37 16.67
C PHE A 6 3.99 8.81 15.69
N CYS A 7 2.72 9.13 15.93
CA CYS A 7 1.64 8.75 15.03
C CYS A 7 1.67 9.58 13.75
N VAL A 8 1.48 8.92 12.62
CA VAL A 8 1.32 9.56 11.31
C VAL A 8 -0.09 9.36 10.81
N LYS A 9 -0.70 10.44 10.29
CA LYS A 9 -2.00 10.35 9.63
C LYS A 9 -1.82 9.64 8.29
N TRP A 10 -2.57 8.56 8.09
CA TRP A 10 -2.69 7.89 6.81
C TRP A 10 -3.13 8.87 5.72
N LYS A 11 -2.64 8.66 4.49
CA LYS A 11 -3.09 9.37 3.28
C LYS A 11 -3.22 8.37 2.12
N PRO A 12 -3.98 8.71 1.06
CA PRO A 12 -4.02 7.93 -0.16
C PRO A 12 -2.63 7.63 -0.72
N ASP A 13 -2.49 6.46 -1.35
CA ASP A 13 -1.24 5.94 -1.94
C ASP A 13 -0.07 5.75 -0.95
N PHE A 14 -0.33 5.72 0.36
CA PHE A 14 0.69 5.36 1.34
C PHE A 14 1.27 3.96 1.06
N GLU A 15 2.59 3.92 0.88
CA GLU A 15 3.35 2.69 0.64
C GLU A 15 4.52 2.49 1.65
N PRO A 16 4.30 2.64 2.98
CA PRO A 16 5.35 2.44 3.96
C PRO A 16 5.77 0.97 4.07
N TYR A 17 6.99 0.75 4.58
CA TYR A 17 7.36 -0.53 5.18
C TYR A 17 6.83 -0.55 6.62
N VAL A 18 6.15 -1.63 6.99
CA VAL A 18 5.54 -1.78 8.31
C VAL A 18 5.97 -3.10 8.94
N VAL A 19 6.05 -3.10 10.28
CA VAL A 19 6.16 -4.31 11.08
C VAL A 19 4.81 -4.51 11.75
N VAL A 20 4.15 -5.62 11.46
CA VAL A 20 2.82 -5.98 11.96
C VAL A 20 2.79 -7.47 12.30
N THR A 21 1.80 -7.92 13.06
CA THR A 21 1.60 -9.33 13.37
C THR A 21 1.26 -10.13 12.11
N SER A 22 1.54 -11.43 12.10
CA SER A 22 1.33 -12.29 10.92
C SER A 22 -0.15 -12.63 10.64
N ASN A 23 -1.05 -12.35 11.58
CA ASN A 23 -2.48 -12.62 11.49
C ASN A 23 -3.31 -11.46 10.87
N VAL A 24 -2.66 -10.44 10.32
CA VAL A 24 -3.33 -9.34 9.61
C VAL A 24 -3.84 -9.78 8.23
N THR A 25 -4.55 -8.88 7.54
CA THR A 25 -4.99 -9.15 6.16
C THR A 25 -3.82 -9.53 5.26
N LYS A 26 -4.03 -10.47 4.34
CA LYS A 26 -3.02 -10.86 3.37
C LYS A 26 -3.02 -9.87 2.20
N TYR A 27 -1.91 -9.84 1.46
CA TYR A 27 -1.85 -9.11 0.20
C TYR A 27 -2.93 -9.59 -0.78
N ASP A 28 -3.63 -8.65 -1.41
CA ASP A 28 -4.60 -8.95 -2.45
C ASP A 28 -3.89 -9.42 -3.73
N THR A 29 -4.14 -10.67 -4.10
CA THR A 29 -3.45 -11.38 -5.19
C THR A 29 -3.80 -10.85 -6.58
N ARG A 30 -4.75 -9.91 -6.70
CA ARG A 30 -5.08 -9.26 -7.98
C ARG A 30 -4.08 -8.16 -8.36
N PHE A 31 -3.42 -7.55 -7.37
CA PHE A 31 -2.37 -6.55 -7.62
C PHE A 31 -1.03 -7.24 -7.92
N ILE A 32 -0.87 -7.63 -9.18
CA ILE A 32 0.32 -8.33 -9.71
C ILE A 32 1.23 -7.42 -10.53
N GLY A 33 2.51 -7.77 -10.61
CA GLY A 33 3.50 -7.04 -11.39
C GLY A 33 3.95 -5.75 -10.69
N PHE A 34 3.70 -4.59 -11.30
CA PHE A 34 4.25 -3.33 -10.80
C PHE A 34 3.19 -2.46 -10.11
N GLY A 35 3.47 -2.18 -8.83
CA GLY A 35 2.77 -1.17 -8.04
C GLY A 35 1.54 -1.67 -7.30
N TRP A 36 1.11 -0.86 -6.34
CA TRP A 36 -0.17 -0.96 -5.61
C TRP A 36 -0.42 -2.19 -4.73
N ASN A 37 0.44 -3.21 -4.76
CA ASN A 37 0.36 -4.35 -3.86
C ASN A 37 0.50 -3.94 -2.38
N LYS A 38 1.51 -3.11 -2.06
CA LYS A 38 1.68 -2.57 -0.71
C LYS A 38 0.62 -1.52 -0.35
N VAL A 39 0.25 -0.65 -1.30
CA VAL A 39 -0.79 0.37 -1.08
C VAL A 39 -2.13 -0.26 -0.71
N SER A 40 -2.57 -1.30 -1.43
CA SER A 40 -3.84 -1.98 -1.15
C SER A 40 -3.85 -2.63 0.23
N HIS A 41 -2.75 -3.26 0.62
CA HIS A 41 -2.58 -3.83 1.97
C HIS A 41 -2.65 -2.75 3.06
N ILE A 42 -1.92 -1.64 2.91
CA ILE A 42 -1.92 -0.53 3.87
C ILE A 42 -3.31 0.14 3.95
N MET A 43 -3.99 0.27 2.82
CA MET A 43 -5.35 0.80 2.76
C MET A 43 -6.36 -0.11 3.48
N GLU A 44 -6.26 -1.44 3.33
CA GLU A 44 -7.14 -2.36 4.05
C GLU A 44 -6.84 -2.38 5.55
N LEU A 45 -5.57 -2.30 5.97
CA LEU A 45 -5.23 -2.10 7.39
C LEU A 45 -5.85 -0.81 7.92
N LYS A 46 -5.79 0.29 7.17
CA LYS A 46 -6.44 1.54 7.57
C LYS A 46 -7.96 1.38 7.69
N ALA A 47 -8.59 0.68 6.75
CA ALA A 47 -10.03 0.40 6.78
C ALA A 47 -10.44 -0.45 7.99
N GLN A 48 -9.54 -1.32 8.49
CA GLN A 48 -9.73 -2.09 9.72
C GLN A 48 -9.50 -1.28 11.02
N GLY A 49 -9.12 0.00 10.92
CA GLY A 49 -8.90 0.86 12.08
C GLY A 49 -7.47 0.89 12.62
N TYR A 50 -6.50 0.32 11.91
CA TYR A 50 -5.09 0.41 12.33
C TYR A 50 -4.58 1.85 12.30
N GLU A 51 -3.68 2.15 13.24
CA GLU A 51 -2.93 3.40 13.29
C GLU A 51 -1.47 3.15 12.88
N PHE A 52 -0.84 4.18 12.31
CA PHE A 52 0.52 4.09 11.81
C PHE A 52 1.45 4.91 12.69
N ILE A 53 2.50 4.27 13.19
CA ILE A 53 3.50 4.87 14.08
C ILE A 53 4.85 4.81 13.39
N VAL A 54 5.56 5.94 13.35
CA VAL A 54 6.92 6.03 12.85
C VAL A 54 7.89 5.72 13.99
N LEU A 55 8.83 4.82 13.72
CA LEU A 55 9.95 4.48 14.61
C LEU A 55 11.20 5.21 14.09
N PRO A 56 11.58 6.37 14.65
CA PRO A 56 12.64 7.21 14.07
C PRO A 56 14.04 6.60 14.18
N ASP A 57 14.23 5.65 15.09
CA ASP A 57 15.50 4.94 15.30
C ASP A 57 15.59 3.62 14.51
N VAL A 58 14.59 3.31 13.69
CA VAL A 58 14.54 2.08 12.89
C VAL A 58 14.55 2.47 11.41
N PHE A 59 15.49 1.90 10.66
CA PHE A 59 15.65 2.20 9.24
C PHE A 59 15.76 0.92 8.41
N ILE A 60 15.44 1.06 7.13
CA ILE A 60 15.62 0.02 6.11
C ILE A 60 16.62 0.56 5.09
N ILE A 61 17.56 -0.27 4.70
CA ILE A 61 18.50 0.05 3.62
C ILE A 61 17.90 -0.49 2.32
N HIS A 62 17.49 0.41 1.43
CA HIS A 62 17.15 0.03 0.06
C HIS A 62 18.41 0.08 -0.82
N LYS A 63 18.80 -1.07 -1.36
CA LYS A 63 19.89 -1.13 -2.34
C LYS A 63 19.35 -0.76 -3.72
N ALA A 64 19.99 0.21 -4.36
CA ALA A 64 19.69 0.57 -5.74
C ALA A 64 19.79 -0.66 -6.66
N HIS A 65 18.81 -0.80 -7.53
CA HIS A 65 18.67 -1.91 -8.47
C HIS A 65 18.10 -1.42 -9.80
N ALA A 66 18.38 -2.15 -10.88
CA ALA A 66 17.81 -1.87 -12.18
C ALA A 66 16.27 -1.99 -12.16
N PRO A 67 15.54 -1.21 -12.97
CA PRO A 67 14.09 -1.35 -13.06
C PRO A 67 13.67 -2.75 -13.49
N SER A 68 12.62 -3.30 -12.88
CA SER A 68 12.07 -4.61 -13.23
C SER A 68 11.36 -4.60 -14.60
N ASN A 69 11.17 -5.77 -15.22
CA ASN A 69 10.39 -5.86 -16.46
C ASN A 69 8.93 -5.40 -16.28
N ASP A 70 8.37 -5.56 -15.08
CA ASP A 70 7.00 -5.15 -14.79
C ASP A 70 6.82 -3.63 -14.80
N ILE A 71 7.84 -2.85 -14.37
CA ILE A 71 7.77 -1.40 -14.50
C ILE A 71 7.77 -0.98 -15.98
N LEU A 72 8.48 -1.71 -16.84
CA LEU A 72 8.52 -1.44 -18.27
C LEU A 72 7.17 -1.74 -18.92
N LYS A 73 6.54 -2.86 -18.55
CA LYS A 73 5.18 -3.21 -18.99
C LYS A 73 4.18 -2.14 -18.57
N PHE A 74 4.20 -1.72 -17.29
CA PHE A 74 3.35 -0.65 -16.79
C PHE A 74 3.52 0.66 -17.56
N ARG A 75 4.77 1.07 -17.84
CA ARG A 75 5.07 2.31 -18.57
C ARG A 75 4.63 2.27 -20.03
N ARG A 76 4.79 1.12 -20.69
CA ARG A 76 4.56 0.97 -22.14
C ARG A 76 3.12 0.63 -22.50
N SER A 77 2.37 -0.05 -21.63
CA SER A 77 1.01 -0.51 -21.94
C SER A 77 -0.05 0.42 -21.34
N SER A 78 -0.78 1.14 -22.20
CA SER A 78 -1.96 1.92 -21.80
C SER A 78 -3.07 1.02 -21.24
N ILE A 79 -3.29 -0.14 -21.87
CA ILE A 79 -4.29 -1.13 -21.43
C ILE A 79 -3.97 -1.61 -20.02
N TYR A 80 -2.71 -1.92 -19.72
CA TYR A 80 -2.30 -2.33 -18.36
C TYR A 80 -2.66 -1.25 -17.32
N ARG A 81 -2.34 0.02 -17.62
CA ARG A 81 -2.65 1.14 -16.71
C ARG A 81 -4.15 1.34 -16.51
N MET A 82 -4.94 1.19 -17.57
CA MET A 82 -6.40 1.25 -17.50
C MET A 82 -6.98 0.10 -16.66
N CYS A 83 -6.55 -1.14 -16.89
CA CYS A 83 -6.97 -2.30 -16.10
C CYS A 83 -6.60 -2.14 -14.63
N LEU A 84 -5.37 -1.68 -14.33
CA LEU A 84 -4.95 -1.41 -12.97
C LEU A 84 -5.82 -0.32 -12.34
N GLN A 85 -6.08 0.78 -13.05
CA GLN A 85 -6.94 1.85 -12.55
C GLN A 85 -8.34 1.36 -12.18
N LYS A 86 -8.96 0.56 -13.05
CA LYS A 86 -10.26 -0.06 -12.77
C LYS A 86 -10.21 -0.96 -11.54
N LEU A 87 -9.17 -1.78 -11.40
CA LEU A 87 -8.99 -2.65 -10.24
C LEU A 87 -8.84 -1.83 -8.93
N LYS A 88 -8.13 -0.70 -8.97
CA LYS A 88 -8.02 0.21 -7.81
C LYS A 88 -9.39 0.71 -7.37
N GLU A 89 -10.21 1.18 -8.30
CA GLU A 89 -11.55 1.70 -8.02
C GLU A 89 -12.46 0.61 -7.43
N GLU A 90 -12.47 -0.58 -8.04
CA GLU A 90 -13.20 -1.74 -7.53
C GLU A 90 -12.75 -2.13 -6.11
N PHE A 91 -11.45 -2.06 -5.85
CA PHE A 91 -10.89 -2.34 -4.52
C PHE A 91 -11.36 -1.34 -3.46
N VAL A 92 -11.37 -0.04 -3.78
CA VAL A 92 -11.88 0.99 -2.85
C VAL A 92 -13.35 0.75 -2.52
N VAL A 93 -14.19 0.52 -3.54
CA VAL A 93 -15.62 0.24 -3.35
C VAL A 93 -15.84 -1.01 -2.50
N MET A 94 -15.05 -2.06 -2.75
CA MET A 94 -15.10 -3.29 -1.96
C MET A 94 -14.73 -3.05 -0.49
N LEU A 95 -13.66 -2.31 -0.20
CA LEU A 95 -13.30 -1.97 1.17
C LEU A 95 -14.38 -1.12 1.85
N GLN A 96 -14.95 -0.14 1.15
CA GLN A 96 -16.04 0.69 1.68
C GLN A 96 -17.28 -0.13 2.02
N LYS A 97 -17.61 -1.14 1.20
CA LYS A 97 -18.70 -2.07 1.49
C LYS A 97 -18.39 -2.98 2.68
N LYS A 98 -17.14 -3.42 2.83
CA LYS A 98 -16.71 -4.37 3.87
C LYS A 98 -16.54 -3.73 5.24
N TYR A 99 -16.02 -2.51 5.30
CA TYR A 99 -15.62 -1.84 6.55
C TYR A 99 -16.34 -0.50 6.80
N GLY A 100 -17.19 -0.04 5.88
CA GLY A 100 -17.80 1.28 5.92
C GLY A 100 -16.95 2.35 5.24
N LYS A 101 -17.45 3.59 5.15
CA LYS A 101 -16.67 4.71 4.61
C LYS A 101 -15.50 5.04 5.54
N PHE A 102 -14.29 4.94 5.02
CA PHE A 102 -13.07 5.46 5.62
C PHE A 102 -12.57 6.62 4.76
N ASN A 103 -12.10 7.70 5.39
CA ASN A 103 -11.67 8.91 4.66
C ASN A 103 -10.52 8.56 3.70
N THR A 104 -10.85 8.46 2.40
CA THR A 104 -9.93 8.49 1.26
C THR A 104 -9.69 9.92 0.84
#